data_AF-A0A1G4PUC0-F1
#
_entry.id   AF-A0A1G4PUC0-F1
#
_cell.length_a   1.000
_cell.length_b   1.000
_cell.length_c   1.000
_cell.angle_alpha   90.00
_cell.angle_beta   90.00
_cell.angle_gamma   90.00
#
_symmetry.space_group_name_H-M   'P 1'
#
loop_
_entity.id
_entity.type
_entity.pdbx_description
1 polymer ?
#
loop_
_entity_poly.entity_id
_entity_poly.type
_entity_poly.pdbx_seq_one_letter_code
_entity_poly.pdbx_strand_id
1 'polypeptide(L)' 'MTDLKLPKLPDRTPVKLTITIGADLNQALKEYAARYEAAYGVAEQVADLVPYIVEAFLQADKGVSRNTRRL' A
#
# COMPACT_ATOMS: atom_id res chain seq x y z
N MET A 1 -10.49 -17.21 -5.96
CA MET A 1 -9.16 -16.92 -6.53
C MET A 1 -8.97 -15.42 -6.43
N THR A 2 -8.12 -14.96 -5.52
CA THR A 2 -8.08 -13.56 -5.11
C THR A 2 -7.14 -12.79 -6.05
N ASP A 3 -7.75 -12.03 -6.95
CA ASP A 3 -7.09 -11.19 -7.96
C ASP A 3 -6.25 -10.10 -7.28
N LEU A 4 -4.93 -10.22 -7.37
CA LEU A 4 -3.98 -9.29 -6.79
C LEU A 4 -3.89 -8.02 -7.65
N LYS A 5 -4.45 -6.93 -7.12
CA LYS A 5 -4.64 -5.64 -7.80
C LYS A 5 -3.39 -4.74 -7.86
N LEU A 6 -2.17 -5.26 -7.70
CA LEU A 6 -0.96 -4.43 -7.69
C LEU A 6 -0.11 -4.63 -8.97
N PRO A 7 -0.35 -3.84 -10.03
CA PRO A 7 0.53 -3.79 -11.19
C PRO A 7 1.80 -2.95 -10.93
N LYS A 8 2.81 -3.14 -11.79
CA LYS A 8 4.20 -2.68 -11.68
C LYS A 8 4.33 -1.15 -11.52
N LEU A 9 5.14 -0.73 -10.54
CA LEU A 9 5.25 0.65 -10.06
C LEU A 9 6.12 1.55 -10.95
N PRO A 10 5.68 2.78 -11.27
CA PRO A 10 6.50 3.80 -11.92
C PRO A 10 7.37 4.56 -10.92
N ASP A 11 8.41 5.19 -11.45
CA ASP A 11 9.45 5.96 -10.76
C ASP A 11 8.88 6.95 -9.72
N ARG A 12 9.29 6.82 -8.46
CA ARG A 12 8.78 7.62 -7.33
C ARG A 12 9.93 8.16 -6.50
N THR A 13 10.11 9.48 -6.53
CA THR A 13 10.95 10.17 -5.54
C THR A 13 10.35 9.95 -4.14
N PRO A 14 11.02 9.21 -3.23
CA PRO A 14 10.42 8.84 -1.96
C PRO A 14 10.35 10.05 -1.01
N VAL A 15 9.15 10.40 -0.55
CA VAL A 15 8.94 11.40 0.51
C VAL A 15 8.79 10.65 1.84
N LYS A 16 9.66 10.95 2.81
CA LYS A 16 9.56 10.36 4.15
C LYS A 16 8.41 11.00 4.92
N LEU A 17 7.37 10.22 5.20
CA LEU A 17 6.22 10.64 6.01
C LEU A 17 6.26 9.91 7.35
N THR A 18 6.34 10.65 8.46
CA THR A 18 6.22 10.10 9.82
C THR A 18 4.77 10.21 10.26
N ILE A 19 4.07 9.08 10.36
CA ILE A 19 2.69 9.00 10.86
C ILE A 19 2.63 8.17 12.14
N THR A 20 1.75 8.55 13.06
CA THR A 20 1.39 7.73 14.22
C THR A 20 0.16 6.90 13.87
N ILE A 21 0.29 5.58 13.97
CA ILE A 21 -0.83 4.65 13.74
C ILE A 21 -1.29 4.03 15.06
N GLY A 22 -2.57 3.72 15.16
CA GLY A 22 -3.12 2.98 16.30
C GLY A 22 -2.61 1.53 16.34
N ALA A 23 -2.67 0.90 17.52
CA ALA A 23 -2.23 -0.48 17.72
C ALA A 23 -3.01 -1.49 16.84
N ASP A 24 -4.32 -1.28 16.69
CA ASP A 24 -5.21 -2.12 15.88
C ASP A 24 -4.80 -2.11 14.40
N LEU A 25 -4.57 -0.91 13.83
CA LEU A 25 -4.09 -0.78 12.45
C LEU A 25 -2.72 -1.42 12.25
N ASN A 26 -1.81 -1.29 13.23
CA ASN A 26 -0.52 -1.96 13.18
C ASN A 26 -0.65 -3.49 13.18
N GLN A 27 -1.60 -4.06 13.92
CA GLN A 27 -1.87 -5.51 13.87
C GLN A 27 -2.42 -5.93 12.52
N ALA A 28 -3.42 -5.21 12.00
CA ALA A 28 -3.98 -5.49 10.68
C ALA A 28 -2.92 -5.43 9.57
N LEU A 29 -2.00 -4.45 9.63
CA LEU A 29 -0.89 -4.34 8.68
C LEU A 29 0.09 -5.52 8.79
N LYS A 30 0.39 -6.00 10.01
CA LYS A 30 1.25 -7.18 10.21
C LYS A 30 0.60 -8.45 9.68
N GLU A 31 -0.70 -8.64 9.92
CA GLU A 31 -1.44 -9.76 9.35
C GLU A 31 -1.47 -9.69 7.82
N TYR A 32 -1.61 -8.48 7.27
CA TYR A 32 -1.54 -8.28 5.82
C TYR A 32 -0.16 -8.64 5.26
N ALA A 33 0.92 -8.25 5.92
CA ALA A 33 2.28 -8.62 5.54
C ALA A 33 2.49 -10.14 5.56
N ALA A 34 1.99 -10.84 6.59
CA ALA A 34 2.05 -12.30 6.66
C ALA A 34 1.26 -12.97 5.51
N ARG A 35 0.12 -12.41 5.12
CA ARG A 35 -0.65 -12.89 3.96
C ARG A 35 0.06 -12.61 2.64
N TYR A 36 0.73 -11.47 2.53
CA TYR A 36 1.51 -11.11 1.35
C TYR A 36 2.70 -12.06 1.17
N GLU A 37 3.43 -12.35 2.25
CA GLU A 37 4.49 -13.37 2.25
C GLU A 37 3.93 -14.76 1.88
N ALA A 38 2.78 -15.15 2.44
CA ALA A 38 2.16 -16.43 2.09
C ALA A 38 1.71 -16.51 0.62
N ALA A 39 1.31 -15.39 0.01
CA ALA A 39 0.86 -15.34 -1.38
C ALA A 39 2.01 -15.28 -2.40
N TYR A 40 3.11 -14.61 -2.06
CA TYR A 40 4.21 -14.32 -2.99
C TYR A 40 5.55 -14.95 -2.61
N GLY A 41 5.67 -15.50 -1.40
CA GLY A 41 6.93 -16.02 -0.86
C GLY A 41 7.95 -14.93 -0.52
N VAL A 42 7.55 -13.66 -0.52
CA VAL A 42 8.43 -12.52 -0.26
C VAL A 42 8.03 -11.84 1.05
N ALA A 43 8.94 -11.90 2.02
CA ALA A 43 8.81 -11.18 3.27
C ALA A 43 9.19 -9.71 3.05
N GLU A 44 8.19 -8.83 2.96
CA GLU A 44 8.39 -7.38 2.96
C GLU A 44 7.96 -6.79 4.31
N GLN A 45 8.66 -5.76 4.77
CA GLN A 45 8.27 -5.11 6.01
C GLN A 45 6.97 -4.32 5.80
N VAL A 46 6.17 -4.22 6.86
CA VAL A 46 4.97 -3.38 6.85
C VAL A 46 5.26 -1.96 6.36
N ALA A 47 6.40 -1.38 6.74
CA ALA A 47 6.80 -0.03 6.31
C ALA A 47 7.00 0.09 4.79
N ASP A 48 7.48 -0.97 4.14
CA ASP A 48 7.67 -1.03 2.69
C ASP A 48 6.34 -1.27 1.96
N LEU A 49 5.42 -2.03 2.58
CA LEU A 49 4.09 -2.32 2.04
C LEU A 49 3.10 -1.15 2.17
N VAL A 50 3.20 -0.36 3.24
CA VAL A 50 2.25 0.74 3.53
C VAL A 50 2.08 1.72 2.36
N PRO A 51 3.15 2.24 1.72
CA PRO A 51 3.01 3.14 0.56
C PRO A 51 2.20 2.51 -0.59
N TYR A 52 2.39 1.21 -0.85
CA TYR A 52 1.68 0.49 -1.91
C TYR A 52 0.22 0.24 -1.55
N ILE A 53 -0.06 -0.11 -0.30
CA ILE A 53 -1.43 -0.28 0.20
C ILE A 53 -2.19 1.04 0.10
N VAL A 54 -1.58 2.15 0.54
CA VAL A 54 -2.20 3.49 0.48
C VAL A 54 -2.41 3.94 -0.96
N GLU A 55 -1.44 3.72 -1.84
CA GLU A 55 -1.60 4.01 -3.26
C GLU A 55 -2.73 3.20 -3.89
N ALA A 56 -2.74 1.87 -3.69
CA ALA A 56 -3.78 1.00 -4.23
C ALA A 56 -5.17 1.40 -3.71
N PHE A 57 -5.26 1.79 -2.44
CA PHE A 57 -6.47 2.34 -1.85
C PHE A 57 -6.90 3.64 -2.53
N LEU A 58 -5.99 4.60 -2.72
CA LEU A 58 -6.27 5.87 -3.41
C LEU A 58 -6.67 5.68 -4.90
N GLN A 59 -6.09 4.69 -5.58
CA GLN A 59 -6.45 4.34 -6.96
C GLN A 59 -7.81 3.63 -7.05
N ALA A 60 -8.12 2.78 -6.06
CA ALA A 60 -9.42 2.12 -5.96
C ALA A 60 -10.54 3.09 -5.54
N ASP A 61 -10.18 4.16 -4.81
CA ASP A 61 -11.07 5.26 -4.48
C ASP A 61 -11.37 6.09 -5.73
N LYS A 62 -12.44 5.71 -6.45
CA LYS A 62 -12.94 6.38 -7.66
C LYS A 62 -13.29 7.87 -7.45
N GLY A 63 -13.20 8.40 -6.22
CA GLY A 63 -13.34 9.81 -5.90
C GLY A 63 -12.08 10.65 -6.14
N VAL A 64 -10.90 10.03 -6.20
CA VAL A 64 -9.61 10.71 -6.48
C VAL A 64 -9.35 10.88 -7.98
N SER A 65 -10.23 10.38 -8.85
CA SER A 65 -10.02 10.41 -10.31
C SER A 65 -10.30 11.76 -11.00
N ARG A 66 -10.34 12.90 -10.30
CA ARG A 66 -10.64 14.18 -10.97
C ARG A 66 -9.87 15.44 -10.54
N ASN A 67 -8.66 15.32 -9.99
CA ASN A 67 -7.82 16.55 -9.94
C ASN A 67 -6.30 16.38 -10.06
N THR A 68 -5.75 15.18 -10.24
CA THR A 68 -4.31 15.01 -10.47
C THR A 68 -3.94 15.19 -11.96
N ARG A 69 -4.41 16.30 -12.54
CA ARG A 69 -3.80 16.92 -13.73
C ARG A 69 -3.43 18.33 -13.31
N ARG A 70 -2.13 18.63 -13.39
CA ARG A 70 -1.42 19.88 -13.05
C ARG A 70 -0.70 19.78 -11.71
N LEU A 71 0.58 19.47 -11.74
CA LEU A 71 1.64 20.48 -11.83
C LEU A 71 2.79 19.94 -12.69
#